data_AF-A0A7L0H9J8-F1
#
_entry.id   AF-A0A7L0H9J8-F1
#
_cell.length_a   1.000
_cell.length_b   1.000
_cell.length_c   1.000
_cell.angle_alpha   90.00
_cell.angle_beta   90.00
_cell.angle_gamma   90.00
#
_symmetry.space_group_name_H-M   'P 1'
#
loop_
_entity.id
_entity.type
_entity.pdbx_description
1 polymer ?
#
loop_
_entity_poly.entity_id
_entity_poly.type
_entity_poly.pdbx_seq_one_letter_code
_entity_poly.pdbx_strand_id
1 'polypeptide(L)'
;EPVPEPVPVLVPDGADTAQLRCRAQGVPGVQLHWEHQGHALRPDEPRFQEHQWREGPWTSSLLTVANVSQDRARLRDQYHHLNWDQSKKRHRHRYQNWHQDQNWEDQNRTLGTFVCVAQNPLGTVRRRLQLRLAGTVT
;
A
#
# COMPACT_ATOMS: atom_id res chain seq x y z
N GLU A 1 -22.64 -5.06 -10.90
CA GLU A 1 -21.85 -3.81 -10.99
C GLU A 1 -20.37 -4.18 -11.00
N PRO A 2 -19.52 -3.64 -11.90
CA PRO A 2 -18.09 -3.92 -11.88
C PRO A 2 -17.47 -3.34 -10.61
N VAL A 3 -16.62 -4.12 -9.94
CA VAL A 3 -16.00 -3.65 -8.69
C VAL A 3 -15.01 -2.52 -9.04
N PRO A 4 -15.16 -1.31 -8.49
CA PRO A 4 -14.30 -0.18 -8.86
C PRO A 4 -12.83 -0.47 -8.54
N GLU A 5 -11.93 -0.11 -9.46
CA GLU A 5 -10.50 -0.30 -9.28
C GLU A 5 -9.97 0.44 -8.02
N PRO A 6 -8.96 -0.12 -7.33
CA PRO A 6 -8.33 0.57 -6.21
C PRO A 6 -7.70 1.90 -6.63
N VAL A 7 -7.84 2.93 -5.81
CA VAL A 7 -7.17 4.22 -6.04
C VAL A 7 -5.67 4.06 -5.74
N PRO A 8 -4.76 4.32 -6.69
CA PRO A 8 -3.33 4.25 -6.43
C PRO A 8 -2.90 5.42 -5.54
N VAL A 9 -2.08 5.11 -4.53
CA VAL A 9 -1.42 6.10 -3.65
C VAL A 9 0.07 5.88 -3.76
N LEU A 10 0.78 6.90 -4.28
CA LEU A 10 2.21 6.81 -4.54
C LEU A 10 3.01 7.19 -3.30
N VAL A 11 3.98 6.35 -2.96
CA VAL A 11 4.93 6.58 -1.88
C VAL A 11 6.24 7.04 -2.49
N PRO A 12 6.72 8.25 -2.17
CA PRO A 12 7.99 8.76 -2.68
C PRO A 12 9.18 7.86 -2.35
N ASP A 13 10.24 8.03 -3.13
CA ASP A 13 11.52 7.38 -2.87
C ASP A 13 12.18 7.89 -1.59
N GLY A 14 12.78 6.98 -0.84
CA GLY A 14 13.40 7.28 0.46
C GLY A 14 12.41 7.49 1.62
N ALA A 15 11.09 7.48 1.37
CA ALA A 15 10.11 7.61 2.43
C ALA A 15 10.11 6.38 3.36
N ASP A 16 10.23 6.62 4.67
CA ASP A 16 10.11 5.57 5.69
C ASP A 16 8.66 5.37 6.16
N THR A 17 7.81 6.36 5.91
CA THR A 17 6.37 6.31 6.20
C THR A 17 5.56 6.65 4.97
N ALA A 18 4.31 6.19 4.94
CA ALA A 18 3.33 6.52 3.92
C ALA A 18 2.00 6.89 4.55
N GLN A 19 1.22 7.71 3.85
CA GLN A 19 -0.07 8.21 4.35
C GLN A 19 -1.20 7.91 3.38
N LEU A 20 -2.30 7.38 3.92
CA LEU A 20 -3.53 7.09 3.22
C LEU A 20 -4.64 7.94 3.84
N ARG A 21 -5.32 8.76 3.03
CA ARG A 21 -6.42 9.60 3.50
C ARG A 21 -7.75 9.09 2.98
N CYS A 22 -8.73 9.06 3.88
CA CYS A 22 -10.11 8.75 3.55
C CYS A 22 -11.04 9.80 4.16
N ARG A 23 -12.14 10.07 3.50
CA ARG A 23 -13.18 10.99 3.96
C ARG A 23 -14.54 10.47 3.53
N ALA A 24 -15.50 10.45 4.45
CA ALA A 24 -16.87 10.04 4.16
C ALA A 24 -17.89 10.87 4.94
N GLN A 25 -19.10 10.92 4.42
CA GLN A 25 -20.24 11.58 5.02
C GLN A 25 -21.43 10.61 4.99
N GLY A 26 -22.26 10.66 6.02
CA GLY A 26 -23.52 9.93 6.06
C GLY A 26 -24.48 10.51 7.10
N VAL A 27 -25.75 10.11 7.01
CA VAL A 27 -26.80 10.46 7.97
C VAL A 27 -27.47 9.15 8.41
N PRO A 28 -27.35 8.71 9.68
CA PRO A 28 -26.52 9.27 10.75
C PRO A 28 -25.02 9.31 10.40
N GLY A 29 -24.25 10.10 11.14
CA GLY A 29 -22.80 10.24 10.93
C GLY A 29 -22.09 8.89 10.89
N VAL A 30 -21.03 8.81 10.07
CA VAL A 30 -20.25 7.58 9.86
C VAL A 30 -19.05 7.49 10.79
N GLN A 31 -18.69 6.26 11.14
CA GLN A 31 -17.39 5.91 11.71
C GLN A 31 -16.52 5.35 10.58
N LEU A 32 -15.24 5.74 10.55
CA LEU A 32 -14.26 5.16 9.65
C LEU A 32 -13.39 4.15 10.40
N HIS A 33 -12.96 3.13 9.68
CA HIS A 33 -11.87 2.25 10.09
C HIS A 33 -11.15 1.73 8.84
N TRP A 34 -9.97 1.16 9.04
CA TRP A 34 -9.15 0.60 7.98
C TRP A 34 -9.08 -0.92 8.05
N GLU A 35 -9.11 -1.57 6.90
CA GLU A 35 -8.80 -2.99 6.74
C GLU A 35 -7.55 -3.15 5.84
N HIS A 36 -6.75 -4.16 6.12
CA HIS A 36 -5.62 -4.60 5.29
C HIS A 36 -5.63 -6.13 5.23
N GLN A 37 -5.41 -6.70 4.05
CA GLN A 37 -5.44 -8.16 3.83
C GLN A 37 -6.72 -8.83 4.37
N GLY A 38 -7.86 -8.15 4.26
CA GLY A 38 -9.17 -8.66 4.70
C GLY A 38 -9.43 -8.58 6.21
N HIS A 39 -8.54 -7.99 6.99
CA HIS A 39 -8.66 -7.85 8.44
C HIS A 39 -8.70 -6.38 8.83
N ALA A 40 -9.53 -6.03 9.82
CA ALA A 40 -9.49 -4.70 10.42
C ALA A 40 -8.12 -4.47 11.07
N LEU A 41 -7.54 -3.29 10.82
CA LEU A 41 -6.29 -2.89 11.44
C LEU A 41 -6.48 -2.75 12.94
N ARG A 42 -5.50 -3.25 13.70
CA ARG A 42 -5.51 -3.14 15.16
C ARG A 42 -4.88 -1.81 15.57
N PRO A 43 -5.51 -1.04 16.48
CA PRO A 43 -4.91 0.18 17.01
C PRO A 43 -3.55 -0.02 17.68
N ASP A 44 -3.29 -1.22 18.20
CA ASP A 44 -2.08 -1.55 18.96
C ASP A 44 -0.91 -1.97 18.06
N GLU A 45 -1.11 -2.07 16.74
CA GLU A 45 -0.07 -2.48 15.83
C GLU A 45 0.85 -1.29 15.53
N PRO A 46 2.13 -1.30 15.94
CA PRO A 46 3.01 -0.13 15.83
C PRO A 46 3.29 0.29 14.39
N ARG A 47 3.04 -0.60 13.43
CA ARG A 47 3.17 -0.35 11.99
C ARG A 47 2.09 0.58 11.45
N PHE A 48 0.93 0.66 12.10
CA PHE A 48 -0.24 1.38 11.61
C PHE A 48 -0.72 2.38 12.65
N GLN A 49 -0.74 3.65 12.29
CA GLN A 49 -1.25 4.71 13.15
C GLN A 49 -2.43 5.38 12.46
N GLU A 50 -3.62 5.21 13.03
CA GLU A 50 -4.84 5.86 12.55
C GLU A 50 -5.12 7.13 13.35
N HIS A 51 -5.40 8.23 12.63
CA HIS A 51 -5.93 9.45 13.21
C HIS A 51 -7.25 9.82 12.52
N GLN A 52 -8.31 9.98 13.31
CA GLN A 52 -9.64 10.30 12.82
C GLN A 52 -10.14 11.62 13.44
N TRP A 53 -10.76 12.47 12.63
CA TRP A 53 -11.35 13.73 13.07
C TRP A 53 -12.64 14.07 12.30
N ARG A 54 -13.44 14.98 12.87
CA ARG A 54 -14.66 15.51 12.26
C ARG A 54 -14.35 16.81 11.49
N GLU A 55 -14.80 16.88 10.24
CA GLU A 55 -14.71 18.06 9.37
C GLU A 55 -16.13 18.51 8.98
N GLY A 56 -16.82 19.18 9.91
CA GLY A 56 -18.23 19.53 9.72
C GLY A 56 -19.12 18.28 9.59
N PRO A 57 -19.83 18.08 8.46
CA PRO A 57 -20.66 16.89 8.24
C PRO A 57 -19.84 15.65 7.82
N TRP A 58 -18.55 15.82 7.54
CA TRP A 58 -17.67 14.73 7.12
C TRP A 58 -16.88 14.16 8.30
N THR A 59 -16.57 12.88 8.22
CA THR A 59 -15.56 12.22 9.06
C THR A 59 -14.35 11.95 8.16
N SER A 60 -13.16 12.34 8.61
CA SER A 60 -11.89 12.11 7.93
C SER A 60 -11.03 11.16 8.74
N SER A 61 -10.30 10.27 8.07
CA SER A 61 -9.31 9.37 8.68
C SER A 61 -8.02 9.39 7.86
N LEU A 62 -6.89 9.47 8.57
CA LEU A 62 -5.54 9.41 8.04
C LEU A 62 -4.86 8.18 8.64
N LEU A 63 -4.52 7.21 7.79
CA LEU A 63 -3.72 6.05 8.16
C LEU A 63 -2.26 6.32 7.78
N THR A 64 -1.38 6.28 8.77
CA THR A 64 0.08 6.30 8.58
C THR A 64 0.61 4.87 8.65
N VAL A 65 1.37 4.47 7.63
CA VAL A 65 2.03 3.16 7.51
C VAL A 65 3.53 3.38 7.71
N ALA A 66 4.11 2.73 8.72
CA ALA A 66 5.54 2.81 9.03
C ALA A 66 6.36 1.70 8.35
N ASN A 67 7.69 1.78 8.45
CA ASN A 67 8.66 0.82 7.94
C ASN A 67 8.60 0.61 6.41
N VAL A 68 8.21 1.65 5.67
CA VAL A 68 8.12 1.61 4.20
C VAL A 68 9.49 1.39 3.58
N SER A 69 10.56 1.95 4.18
CA SER A 69 11.94 1.72 3.72
C SER A 69 12.33 0.24 3.82
N GLN A 70 11.95 -0.43 4.91
CA GLN A 70 12.19 -1.86 5.13
C GLN A 70 11.36 -2.72 4.18
N ASP A 71 10.08 -2.38 3.96
CA ASP A 71 9.27 -3.09 2.97
C ASP A 71 9.85 -2.96 1.56
N ARG A 72 10.34 -1.78 1.20
CA ARG A 72 11.02 -1.53 -0.08
C ARG A 72 12.29 -2.39 -0.20
N ALA A 73 13.12 -2.45 0.83
CA ALA A 73 14.30 -3.30 0.87
C ALA A 73 13.92 -4.79 0.72
N ARG A 74 12.92 -5.26 1.48
CA ARG A 74 12.42 -6.64 1.39
C ARG A 74 11.93 -7.01 -0.01
N LEU A 75 11.16 -6.12 -0.65
CA LEU A 75 10.67 -6.35 -2.01
C LEU A 75 11.81 -6.40 -3.04
N ARG A 76 12.81 -5.53 -2.89
CA ARG A 76 14.04 -5.58 -3.70
C ARG A 76 14.78 -6.90 -3.50
N ASP A 77 15.01 -7.32 -2.27
CA ASP A 77 15.70 -8.58 -1.95
C ASP A 77 14.96 -9.79 -2.53
N GLN A 78 13.63 -9.83 -2.39
CA GLN A 78 12.80 -10.89 -2.94
C GLN A 78 12.92 -10.97 -4.47
N TYR A 79 12.93 -9.83 -5.16
CA TYR A 79 13.13 -9.77 -6.61
C TYR A 79 14.50 -10.33 -7.01
N HIS A 80 15.57 -9.89 -6.35
CA HIS A 80 16.92 -10.37 -6.62
C HIS A 80 17.06 -11.88 -6.36
N HIS A 81 16.46 -12.39 -5.28
CA HIS A 81 16.49 -13.81 -4.95
C HIS A 81 15.81 -14.68 -6.02
N LEU A 82 14.60 -14.30 -6.44
CA LEU A 82 13.83 -15.03 -7.46
C LEU A 82 14.53 -15.02 -8.84
N ASN A 83 15.17 -13.90 -9.19
CA ASN A 83 15.89 -13.79 -10.44
C ASN A 83 17.21 -14.60 -10.41
N TRP A 84 17.92 -14.61 -9.27
CA TRP A 84 19.15 -15.39 -9.10
C TRP A 84 18.93 -16.90 -9.22
N ASP A 85 17.84 -17.45 -8.65
CA ASP A 85 17.53 -18.87 -8.79
C ASP A 85 17.18 -19.27 -10.23
N GLN A 86 16.57 -18.37 -11.00
CA GLN A 86 16.36 -18.59 -12.44
C GLN A 86 17.68 -18.51 -13.22
N SER A 87 18.55 -17.59 -12.84
CA SER A 87 19.89 -17.41 -13.42
C SER A 87 20.74 -18.68 -13.23
N LYS A 88 20.76 -19.30 -12.04
CA LYS A 88 21.45 -20.59 -11.81
C LYS A 88 20.93 -21.75 -12.67
N LYS A 89 19.63 -21.80 -12.99
CA LYS A 89 19.05 -22.82 -13.90
C LYS A 89 19.44 -22.59 -15.37
N ARG A 90 19.77 -21.35 -15.75
CA ARG A 90 20.15 -20.97 -17.13
C ARG A 90 21.66 -20.92 -17.35
N HIS A 91 22.47 -20.74 -16.32
CA HIS A 91 23.93 -20.63 -16.42
C HIS A 91 24.70 -21.94 -16.34
N ARG A 92 24.31 -22.93 -17.16
CA ARG A 92 25.34 -23.73 -17.84
C ARG A 92 26.10 -22.88 -18.86
N HIS A 93 25.54 -21.75 -19.30
CA HIS A 93 26.25 -20.79 -20.13
C HIS A 93 25.90 -19.33 -19.77
N ARG A 94 26.94 -18.50 -19.81
CA ARG A 94 26.91 -17.04 -20.06
C ARG A 94 26.61 -16.13 -18.86
N TYR A 95 27.69 -15.77 -18.16
CA TYR A 95 27.79 -14.50 -17.45
C TYR A 95 27.64 -13.34 -18.44
N GLN A 96 26.79 -12.36 -18.09
CA GLN A 96 26.87 -10.92 -18.39
C GLN A 96 25.45 -10.32 -18.46
N ASN A 97 25.09 -9.48 -17.49
CA ASN A 97 24.54 -8.13 -17.70
C ASN A 97 24.00 -7.52 -16.40
N TRP A 98 24.67 -6.47 -15.92
CA TRP A 98 24.30 -5.64 -14.76
C TRP A 98 23.19 -4.60 -15.06
N HIS A 99 22.55 -4.66 -16.24
CA HIS A 99 21.45 -3.76 -16.61
C HIS A 99 20.07 -4.18 -16.04
N GLN A 100 20.01 -5.22 -15.22
CA GLN A 100 18.75 -5.75 -14.67
C GLN A 100 18.15 -4.91 -13.54
N ASP A 101 18.93 -4.01 -12.92
CA ASP A 101 18.45 -3.15 -11.84
C ASP A 101 17.38 -2.17 -12.33
N GLN A 102 17.47 -1.66 -13.57
CA GLN A 102 16.40 -0.82 -14.14
C GLN A 102 15.08 -1.59 -14.33
N ASN A 103 15.09 -2.92 -14.41
CA ASN A 103 13.89 -3.71 -14.64
C ASN A 103 13.13 -4.02 -13.33
N TRP A 104 13.79 -3.93 -12.15
CA TRP A 104 13.11 -4.04 -10.84
C TRP A 104 12.10 -2.91 -10.66
N GLU A 105 12.41 -1.75 -11.26
CA GLU A 105 11.61 -0.56 -11.17
C GLU A 105 10.21 -0.72 -11.79
N ASP A 106 10.08 -1.54 -12.83
CA ASP A 106 8.83 -1.63 -13.58
C ASP A 106 7.86 -2.69 -13.05
N GLN A 107 8.27 -3.54 -12.08
CA GLN A 107 7.47 -4.68 -11.64
C GLN A 107 7.12 -4.66 -10.14
N ASN A 108 5.82 -4.67 -9.85
CA ASN A 108 5.23 -4.99 -8.54
C ASN A 108 5.64 -4.12 -7.33
N ARG A 109 5.63 -2.80 -7.52
CA ARG A 109 5.81 -1.79 -6.47
C ARG A 109 4.69 -1.66 -5.42
N THR A 110 3.80 -2.64 -5.25
CA THR A 110 2.64 -2.49 -4.35
C THR A 110 2.97 -2.99 -2.94
N LEU A 111 2.89 -2.13 -1.94
CA LEU A 111 3.03 -2.50 -0.53
C LEU A 111 1.79 -3.23 0.01
N GLY A 112 0.61 -2.92 -0.53
CA GLY A 112 -0.63 -3.56 -0.14
C GLY A 112 -1.86 -2.82 -0.67
N THR A 113 -3.02 -3.46 -0.53
CA THR A 113 -4.33 -2.81 -0.71
C THR A 113 -4.96 -2.61 0.65
N PHE A 114 -5.30 -1.36 0.94
CA PHE A 114 -5.99 -0.94 2.14
C PHE A 114 -7.44 -0.62 1.80
N VAL A 115 -8.35 -0.90 2.71
CA VAL A 115 -9.77 -0.60 2.55
C VAL A 115 -10.16 0.39 3.63
N CYS A 116 -10.61 1.57 3.23
CA CYS A 116 -11.32 2.46 4.13
C CYS A 116 -12.79 2.04 4.16
N VAL A 117 -13.30 1.76 5.36
CA VAL A 117 -14.67 1.34 5.58
C VAL A 117 -15.40 2.46 6.32
N ALA A 118 -16.47 2.97 5.71
CA ALA A 118 -17.38 3.92 6.33
C ALA A 118 -18.66 3.20 6.75
N GLN A 119 -19.00 3.25 8.03
CA GLN A 119 -20.14 2.53 8.58
C GLN A 119 -21.02 3.42 9.45
N ASN A 120 -22.33 3.24 9.32
CA ASN A 120 -23.34 3.77 10.23
C ASN A 120 -24.48 2.73 10.39
N PRO A 121 -25.53 2.99 11.20
CA PRO A 121 -26.63 2.04 11.40
C PRO A 121 -27.42 1.68 10.13
N LEU A 122 -27.33 2.49 9.06
CA LEU A 122 -28.07 2.29 7.81
C LEU A 122 -27.27 1.51 6.77
N GLY A 123 -25.95 1.37 6.92
CA GLY A 123 -25.16 0.64 5.96
C GLY A 123 -23.65 0.81 6.09
N THR A 124 -22.96 0.24 5.11
CA THR A 124 -21.49 0.24 5.04
C THR A 124 -21.04 0.48 3.60
N VAL A 125 -20.07 1.36 3.43
CA VAL A 125 -19.43 1.64 2.14
C VAL A 125 -17.93 1.39 2.28
N ARG A 126 -17.33 0.79 1.25
CA ARG A 126 -15.91 0.42 1.22
C ARG A 126 -15.20 1.11 0.06
N ARG A 127 -14.00 1.66 0.32
CA ARG A 127 -13.13 2.23 -0.70
C ARG A 127 -11.76 1.56 -0.64
N ARG A 128 -11.29 1.03 -1.78
CA ARG A 128 -9.98 0.38 -1.90
C ARG A 128 -8.92 1.38 -2.33
N LEU A 129 -7.79 1.40 -1.62
CA LEU A 129 -6.61 2.20 -1.92
C LEU A 129 -5.41 1.26 -2.07
N GLN A 130 -4.68 1.40 -3.16
CA GLN A 130 -3.49 0.58 -3.43
C GLN A 130 -2.23 1.41 -3.18
N LEU A 131 -1.48 1.04 -2.14
CA LEU A 131 -0.26 1.73 -1.75
C LEU A 131 0.89 1.25 -2.64
N ARG A 132 1.41 2.14 -3.49
CA ARG A 132 2.44 1.83 -4.49
C ARG A 132 3.70 2.64 -4.21
N LEU A 133 4.85 2.00 -4.18
CA LEU A 133 6.14 2.67 -4.23
C LEU A 133 6.23 3.40 -5.57
N ALA A 134 6.65 4.65 -5.56
CA ALA A 134 7.08 5.35 -6.77
C ALA A 134 8.44 4.77 -7.22
N GLY A 135 8.80 5.07 -8.46
CA GLY A 135 10.17 4.93 -8.93
C GLY A 135 10.93 6.22 -8.81
N THR A 136 12.23 6.15 -9.08
CA THR A 136 13.05 7.35 -9.19
C THR A 136 12.46 8.20 -10.31
N VAL A 137 11.84 9.33 -9.95
CA VAL A 137 11.65 10.43 -10.89
C VAL A 137 13.02 11.08 -10.99
N THR A 138 13.84 10.60 -11.95
CA THR A 138 15.07 11.26 -12.38
C THR A 138 14.75 12.53 -13.14
#